data_AF-A0A0W1ALA6-F1
#
_entry.id   AF-A0A0W1ALA6-F1
#
_cell.length_a   1.000
_cell.length_b   1.000
_cell.length_c   1.000
_cell.angle_alpha   90.00
_cell.angle_beta   90.00
_cell.angle_gamma   90.00
#
_symmetry.space_group_name_H-M   'P 1'
#
loop_
_entity.id
_entity.type
_entity.pdbx_description
1 polymer ?
#
loop_
_entity_poly.entity_id
_entity_poly.type
_entity_poly.pdbx_seq_one_letter_code
_entity_poly.pdbx_strand_id
1 'polypeptide(L)'
;MKKLITLTLMCSALNTYANQLDSYEKINNAITKGRLVRIVVDYAKCTGTNKNYKMAHYNSAYTPNEIAVNNDAGYIAASMLHFTLNHPQFPGQAVYEFNRYTIASNGTVAVSFTPLNATNYTPLSDKITFECKINESAHFFAKNR
;
A
#
# COMPACT_ATOMS: atom_id res chain seq x y z
N MET A 1 22.36 -58.62 -2.14
CA MET A 1 23.04 -57.34 -2.45
C MET A 1 22.00 -56.28 -2.80
N LYS A 2 22.01 -55.19 -2.04
CA LYS A 2 21.47 -53.82 -2.26
C LYS A 2 20.19 -53.66 -3.12
N LYS A 3 19.05 -53.54 -2.44
CA LYS A 3 17.81 -52.93 -2.97
C LYS A 3 18.03 -51.42 -3.11
N LEU A 4 18.09 -50.89 -4.33
CA LEU A 4 18.06 -49.44 -4.56
C LEU A 4 16.61 -48.96 -4.44
N ILE A 5 16.31 -48.25 -3.35
CA ILE A 5 15.10 -47.43 -3.23
C ILE A 5 15.45 -46.08 -3.84
N THR A 6 15.01 -45.85 -5.07
CA THR A 6 15.14 -44.55 -5.73
C THR A 6 14.11 -43.62 -5.12
N LEU A 7 14.53 -42.81 -4.13
CA LEU A 7 13.71 -41.78 -3.52
C LEU A 7 13.65 -40.59 -4.49
N THR A 8 12.67 -40.57 -5.38
CA THR A 8 12.41 -39.44 -6.27
C THR A 8 11.88 -38.28 -5.42
N LEU A 9 12.79 -37.42 -4.95
CA LEU A 9 12.44 -36.16 -4.31
C LEU A 9 11.85 -35.24 -5.39
N MET A 10 10.54 -35.35 -5.64
CA MET A 10 9.78 -34.33 -6.34
C MET A 10 9.73 -33.11 -5.42
N CYS A 11 10.77 -32.28 -5.47
CA CYS A 11 10.70 -30.90 -5.03
C CYS A 11 9.72 -30.19 -5.96
N SER A 12 8.44 -30.20 -5.59
CA SER A 12 7.44 -29.28 -6.12
C SER A 12 8.01 -27.87 -5.92
N ALA A 13 8.49 -27.26 -6.99
CA ALA A 13 8.79 -25.84 -7.00
C ALA A 13 7.46 -25.12 -6.75
N LEU A 14 7.16 -24.85 -5.48
CA LEU A 14 6.02 -24.04 -5.10
C LEU A 14 6.28 -22.66 -5.69
N ASN A 15 5.63 -22.40 -6.82
CA ASN A 15 5.65 -21.12 -7.51
C ASN A 15 5.26 -20.02 -6.52
N THR A 16 6.27 -19.31 -5.99
CA THR A 16 6.06 -18.28 -4.96
C THR A 16 5.62 -16.95 -5.58
N TYR A 17 4.54 -16.96 -6.37
CA TYR A 17 3.98 -15.71 -6.89
C TYR A 17 3.16 -15.01 -5.79
N ALA A 18 3.28 -13.69 -5.72
CA ALA A 18 2.36 -12.88 -4.93
C ALA A 18 1.03 -12.78 -5.67
N ASN A 19 -0.04 -13.29 -5.07
CA ASN A 19 -1.36 -13.24 -5.67
C ASN A 19 -1.97 -11.86 -5.46
N GLN A 20 -2.61 -11.33 -6.51
CA GLN A 20 -3.43 -10.14 -6.39
C GLN A 20 -4.65 -10.44 -5.50
N LEU A 21 -4.99 -9.49 -4.63
CA LEU A 21 -6.14 -9.50 -3.75
C LEU A 21 -7.15 -8.51 -4.33
N ASP A 22 -8.19 -9.03 -4.97
CA ASP A 22 -9.11 -8.27 -5.82
C ASP A 22 -10.36 -7.75 -5.08
N SER A 23 -10.45 -7.92 -3.76
CA SER A 23 -11.59 -7.43 -2.97
C SER A 23 -11.15 -7.05 -1.56
N TYR A 24 -11.96 -6.23 -0.90
CA TYR A 24 -11.75 -5.88 0.52
C TYR A 24 -11.66 -7.14 1.39
N GLU A 25 -12.53 -8.12 1.18
CA GLU A 25 -12.56 -9.37 1.94
C GLU A 25 -11.27 -10.17 1.75
N LYS A 26 -10.74 -10.26 0.52
CA LYS A 26 -9.47 -10.95 0.27
C LYS A 26 -8.29 -10.24 0.93
N ILE A 27 -8.29 -8.91 0.93
CA ILE A 27 -7.27 -8.09 1.61
C ILE A 27 -7.36 -8.32 3.13
N ASN A 28 -8.55 -8.19 3.71
CA ASN A 28 -8.81 -8.40 5.13
C ASN A 28 -8.39 -9.81 5.58
N ASN A 29 -8.82 -10.84 4.84
CA ASN A 29 -8.47 -12.24 5.11
C ASN A 29 -6.96 -12.50 4.99
N ALA A 30 -6.24 -11.81 4.09
CA ALA A 30 -4.78 -11.93 4.03
C ALA A 30 -4.11 -11.33 5.27
N ILE A 31 -4.54 -10.13 5.69
CA ILE A 31 -3.99 -9.42 6.86
C ILE A 31 -4.25 -10.20 8.14
N THR A 32 -5.49 -10.63 8.38
CA THR A 32 -5.88 -11.38 9.58
C THR A 32 -5.22 -12.76 9.68
N LYS A 33 -4.73 -13.30 8.55
CA LYS A 33 -3.89 -14.52 8.50
C LYS A 33 -2.38 -14.23 8.64
N GLY A 34 -2.00 -13.00 8.98
CA GLY A 34 -0.60 -12.61 9.18
C GLY A 34 0.23 -12.53 7.90
N ARG A 35 -0.41 -12.33 6.74
CA ARG A 35 0.30 -12.14 5.46
C ARG A 35 0.63 -10.66 5.28
N LEU A 36 1.85 -10.40 4.83
CA LEU A 36 2.25 -9.05 4.40
C LEU A 36 1.52 -8.68 3.11
N VAL A 37 0.87 -7.53 3.11
CA VAL A 37 0.17 -6.97 1.95
C VAL A 37 1.01 -5.85 1.33
N ARG A 38 1.23 -5.92 0.03
CA ARG A 38 1.78 -4.86 -0.82
C ARG A 38 0.60 -4.04 -1.36
N ILE A 39 0.69 -2.73 -1.21
CA ILE A 39 -0.24 -1.75 -1.78
C ILE A 39 0.48 -1.11 -2.97
N VAL A 40 -0.17 -1.06 -4.13
CA VAL A 40 0.31 -0.37 -5.33
C VAL A 40 -0.77 0.62 -5.74
N VAL A 41 -0.41 1.88 -5.95
CA VAL A 41 -1.36 2.94 -6.34
C VAL A 41 -0.90 3.56 -7.64
N ASP A 42 -1.82 3.61 -8.60
CA ASP A 42 -1.71 4.35 -9.86
C ASP A 42 -2.49 5.66 -9.71
N TYR A 43 -1.77 6.73 -9.35
CA TYR A 43 -2.40 8.02 -9.06
C TYR A 43 -3.06 8.63 -10.30
N ALA A 44 -2.60 8.30 -11.52
CA ALA A 44 -3.23 8.79 -12.73
C ALA A 44 -4.68 8.31 -12.92
N LYS A 45 -5.07 7.25 -12.21
CA LYS A 45 -6.43 6.68 -12.20
C LYS A 45 -7.22 7.00 -10.91
N CYS A 46 -6.66 7.76 -9.97
CA CYS A 46 -7.39 8.23 -8.80
C CYS A 46 -8.10 9.56 -9.11
N THR A 47 -9.17 9.84 -8.36
CA THR A 47 -9.87 11.12 -8.37
C THR A 47 -9.46 11.98 -7.17
N GLY A 48 -9.71 13.29 -7.28
CA GLY A 48 -9.51 14.22 -6.19
C GLY A 48 -8.11 14.84 -6.15
N THR A 49 -8.10 16.17 -6.07
CA THR A 49 -7.06 16.98 -5.46
C THR A 49 -7.71 18.25 -4.91
N ASN A 50 -7.12 18.86 -3.88
CA ASN A 50 -7.32 20.29 -3.65
C ASN A 50 -6.98 21.01 -4.98
N LYS A 51 -7.74 22.05 -5.37
CA LYS A 51 -7.65 22.71 -6.70
C LYS A 51 -6.24 23.10 -7.18
N ASN A 52 -5.26 23.14 -6.28
CA ASN A 52 -3.90 23.60 -6.52
C ASN A 52 -2.81 22.50 -6.52
N TYR A 53 -3.15 21.24 -6.21
CA TYR A 53 -2.16 20.16 -6.26
C TYR A 53 -2.13 19.52 -7.65
N LYS A 54 -1.03 19.70 -8.39
CA LYS A 54 -0.84 19.03 -9.67
C LYS A 54 -0.39 17.59 -9.43
N MET A 55 -1.28 16.65 -9.71
CA MET A 55 -0.98 15.24 -9.79
C MET A 55 0.16 14.98 -10.78
N ALA A 56 1.27 14.45 -10.29
CA ALA A 56 2.25 13.83 -11.16
C ALA A 56 1.69 12.47 -11.63
N HIS A 57 1.94 12.11 -12.90
CA HIS A 57 1.63 10.78 -13.43
C HIS A 57 2.66 9.78 -12.89
N TYR A 58 2.48 9.27 -11.67
CA TYR A 58 3.38 8.29 -11.07
C TYR A 58 2.61 7.16 -10.38
N ASN A 59 3.34 6.07 -10.13
CA ASN A 59 2.87 4.93 -9.36
C ASN A 59 3.65 4.85 -8.05
N SER A 60 3.01 4.46 -6.96
CA SER A 60 3.69 4.10 -5.71
C SER A 60 3.52 2.62 -5.39
N ALA A 61 4.48 2.06 -4.66
CA ALA A 61 4.38 0.73 -4.08
C ALA A 61 4.88 0.78 -2.64
N TYR A 62 4.10 0.21 -1.72
CA TYR A 62 4.38 0.23 -0.30
C TYR A 62 3.95 -1.11 0.33
N THR A 63 4.82 -1.71 1.13
CA THR A 63 4.44 -2.82 2.02
C THR A 63 4.50 -2.28 3.45
N PRO A 64 3.34 -2.06 4.09
CA PRO A 64 3.32 -1.62 5.47
C PRO A 64 3.95 -2.66 6.39
N ASN A 65 4.74 -2.19 7.35
CA ASN A 65 5.19 -2.98 8.49
C ASN A 65 4.06 -3.16 9.52
N GLU A 66 3.06 -2.28 9.50
CA GLU A 66 1.88 -2.32 10.36
C GLU A 66 0.61 -1.99 9.56
N ILE A 67 -0.44 -2.77 9.79
CA ILE A 67 -1.78 -2.56 9.21
C ILE A 67 -2.81 -2.81 10.31
N ALA A 68 -3.74 -1.88 10.48
CA ALA A 68 -4.87 -2.01 11.38
C ALA A 68 -6.14 -2.37 10.61
N VAL A 69 -6.97 -3.24 11.19
CA VAL A 69 -8.31 -3.57 10.69
C VAL A 69 -9.33 -3.10 11.72
N ASN A 70 -10.22 -2.20 11.33
CA ASN A 70 -11.36 -1.78 12.14
C ASN A 70 -12.62 -2.44 11.58
N ASN A 71 -13.02 -3.56 12.18
CA ASN A 71 -14.18 -4.33 11.72
C ASN A 71 -15.50 -3.61 11.98
N ASP A 72 -15.61 -2.85 13.08
CA ASP A 72 -16.83 -2.14 13.45
C ASP A 72 -17.12 -0.97 12.52
N ALA A 73 -16.08 -0.22 12.15
CA ALA A 73 -16.18 0.90 11.21
C ALA A 73 -16.01 0.49 9.75
N GLY A 74 -15.68 -0.78 9.46
CA GLY A 74 -15.57 -1.32 8.12
C GLY A 74 -14.43 -0.76 7.28
N TYR A 75 -13.23 -0.60 7.86
CA TYR A 75 -12.05 -0.18 7.10
C TYR A 75 -10.74 -0.84 7.55
N ILE A 76 -9.78 -0.88 6.63
CA ILE A 76 -8.38 -1.23 6.87
C ILE A 76 -7.56 0.04 6.74
N ALA A 77 -6.59 0.26 7.62
CA ALA A 77 -5.72 1.43 7.57
C ALA A 77 -4.24 1.06 7.72
N ALA A 78 -3.40 1.78 6.98
CA ALA A 78 -1.95 1.74 7.11
C ALA A 78 -1.40 3.15 6.94
N SER A 79 -0.21 3.41 7.49
CA SER A 79 0.45 4.69 7.31
C SER A 79 1.95 4.53 7.21
N MET A 80 2.58 5.46 6.50
CA MET A 80 4.03 5.59 6.45
C MET A 80 4.44 7.03 6.72
N LEU A 81 5.63 7.18 7.28
CA LEU A 81 6.34 8.45 7.33
C LEU A 81 7.53 8.33 6.38
N HIS A 82 7.45 8.97 5.22
CA HIS A 82 8.48 8.89 4.18
C HIS A 82 9.37 10.13 4.23
N PHE A 83 10.65 9.97 4.56
CA PHE A 83 11.61 11.06 4.41
C PHE A 83 11.97 11.27 2.94
N THR A 84 12.01 12.52 2.50
CA THR A 84 12.42 12.88 1.14
C THR A 84 13.06 14.28 1.08
N LEU A 85 13.90 14.47 0.07
CA LEU A 85 14.37 15.79 -0.39
C LEU A 85 13.73 16.20 -1.73
N ASN A 86 12.85 15.36 -2.27
CA ASN A 86 12.31 15.45 -3.62
C ASN A 86 10.79 15.69 -3.61
N HIS A 87 10.23 16.21 -2.51
CA HIS A 87 8.81 16.55 -2.49
C HIS A 87 8.52 17.59 -3.59
N PRO A 88 7.55 17.36 -4.50
CA PRO A 88 7.37 18.21 -5.68
C PRO A 88 7.12 19.69 -5.37
N GLN A 89 6.47 19.98 -4.24
CA GLN A 89 6.20 21.35 -3.78
C GLN A 89 7.34 21.98 -2.97
N PHE A 90 8.28 21.17 -2.46
CA PHE A 90 9.37 21.61 -1.57
C PHE A 90 10.71 20.97 -1.99
N PRO A 91 11.18 21.20 -3.24
CA PRO A 91 12.39 20.56 -3.75
C PRO A 91 13.64 20.99 -2.96
N GLY A 92 14.48 20.03 -2.61
CA GLY A 92 15.72 20.25 -1.84
C GLY A 92 15.52 20.47 -0.34
N GLN A 93 14.27 20.57 0.13
CA GLN A 93 13.97 20.70 1.56
C GLN A 93 13.79 19.31 2.20
N ALA A 94 14.30 19.14 3.41
CA ALA A 94 14.05 17.95 4.23
C ALA A 94 12.58 17.90 4.68
N VAL A 95 11.84 16.94 4.13
CA VAL A 95 10.40 16.75 4.34
C VAL A 95 10.12 15.33 4.79
N TYR A 96 9.20 15.18 5.74
CA TYR A 96 8.50 13.92 5.96
C TYR A 96 7.13 13.97 5.29
N GLU A 97 6.86 13.06 4.38
CA GLU A 97 5.53 12.82 3.85
C GLU A 97 4.81 11.83 4.78
N PHE A 98 3.86 12.33 5.57
CA PHE A 98 2.97 11.46 6.31
C PHE A 98 1.85 10.99 5.39
N ASN A 99 1.92 9.73 4.98
CA ASN A 99 0.99 9.13 4.05
C ASN A 99 0.06 8.17 4.81
N ARG A 100 -1.25 8.29 4.60
CA ARG A 100 -2.25 7.39 5.17
C ARG A 100 -3.05 6.73 4.06
N TYR A 101 -3.18 5.42 4.14
CA TYR A 101 -3.99 4.58 3.27
C TYR A 101 -5.19 4.09 4.08
N THR A 102 -6.41 4.32 3.59
CA THR A 102 -7.64 3.82 4.20
C THR A 102 -8.42 3.07 3.12
N ILE A 103 -8.62 1.77 3.32
CA ILE A 103 -9.35 0.90 2.41
C ILE A 103 -10.72 0.64 3.07
N ALA A 104 -11.78 1.18 2.49
CA ALA A 104 -13.14 0.98 2.96
C ALA A 104 -13.72 -0.34 2.45
N SER A 105 -14.67 -0.90 3.20
CA SER A 105 -15.34 -2.16 2.85
C SER A 105 -16.08 -2.13 1.51
N ASN A 106 -16.47 -0.95 1.03
CA ASN A 106 -17.09 -0.76 -0.28
C ASN A 106 -16.10 -0.73 -1.45
N GLY A 107 -14.80 -0.90 -1.20
CA GLY A 107 -13.74 -0.93 -2.21
C GLY A 107 -13.13 0.43 -2.56
N THR A 108 -13.56 1.52 -1.92
CA THR A 108 -12.88 2.82 -2.00
C THR A 108 -11.56 2.78 -1.24
N VAL A 109 -10.52 3.39 -1.81
CA VAL A 109 -9.20 3.54 -1.18
C VAL A 109 -8.86 5.02 -1.11
N ALA A 110 -8.87 5.59 0.08
CA ALA A 110 -8.40 6.95 0.31
C ALA A 110 -6.90 6.95 0.61
N VAL A 111 -6.12 7.72 -0.15
CA VAL A 111 -4.70 7.95 0.09
C VAL A 111 -4.51 9.42 0.39
N SER A 112 -4.03 9.75 1.59
CA SER A 112 -3.78 11.14 1.97
C SER A 112 -2.32 11.41 2.27
N PHE A 113 -1.83 12.59 1.90
CA PHE A 113 -0.48 13.06 2.17
C PHE A 113 -0.54 14.34 3.00
N THR A 114 0.31 14.41 4.03
CA THR A 114 0.61 15.64 4.74
C THR A 114 2.12 15.82 4.74
N PRO A 115 2.67 16.78 3.96
CA PRO A 115 4.08 17.11 4.04
C PRO A 115 4.37 17.85 5.34
N LEU A 116 5.36 17.38 6.08
CA LEU A 116 5.79 17.90 7.37
C LEU A 116 7.24 18.37 7.25
N ASN A 117 7.57 19.49 7.89
CA ASN A 117 8.96 19.89 8.06
C ASN A 117 9.71 18.84 8.88
N ALA A 118 10.84 18.33 8.37
CA ALA A 118 11.55 17.22 9.03
C ALA A 118 12.18 17.58 10.39
N THR A 119 12.30 18.87 10.72
CA THR A 119 12.92 19.34 11.97
C THR A 119 11.91 19.43 13.11
N ASN A 120 10.71 19.95 12.83
CA ASN A 120 9.72 20.29 13.87
C ASN A 120 8.32 19.68 13.62
N TYR A 121 8.15 18.88 12.56
CA TYR A 121 6.91 18.22 12.18
C TYR A 121 5.71 19.15 11.91
N THR A 122 5.93 20.45 11.76
CA THR A 122 4.84 21.37 11.39
C THR A 122 4.38 21.07 9.95
N PRO A 123 3.07 20.98 9.67
CA PRO A 123 2.57 20.83 8.31
C PRO A 123 3.06 21.97 7.40
N LEU A 124 3.57 21.61 6.23
CA LEU A 124 4.03 22.55 5.20
C LEU A 124 2.91 22.94 4.23
N SER A 125 1.82 22.17 4.21
CA SER A 125 0.61 22.45 3.44
C SER A 125 -0.61 21.80 4.06
N ASP A 126 -1.78 22.11 3.52
CA ASP A 126 -2.99 21.34 3.77
C ASP A 126 -2.81 19.88 3.35
N LYS A 127 -3.59 19.00 3.99
CA LYS A 127 -3.69 17.59 3.64
C LYS A 127 -4.20 17.44 2.21
N ILE A 128 -3.48 16.67 1.42
CA ILE A 128 -3.86 16.29 0.06
C ILE A 128 -4.51 14.90 0.16
N THR A 129 -5.63 14.66 -0.54
CA THR A 129 -6.31 13.36 -0.51
C THR A 129 -6.69 12.93 -1.93
N PHE A 130 -6.42 11.66 -2.21
CA PHE A 130 -6.78 10.95 -3.42
C PHE A 130 -7.81 9.89 -3.09
N GLU A 131 -8.82 9.79 -3.92
CA GLU A 131 -9.81 8.72 -3.90
C GLU A 131 -9.49 7.76 -5.03
N CYS A 132 -9.14 6.55 -4.66
CA CYS A 132 -8.77 5.46 -5.54
C CYS A 132 -9.77 4.31 -5.34
N LYS A 133 -9.65 3.24 -6.14
CA LYS A 133 -10.55 2.09 -6.09
C LYS A 133 -9.79 0.79 -6.30
N ILE A 134 -10.17 -0.25 -5.54
CA ILE A 134 -9.57 -1.59 -5.66
C ILE A 134 -9.69 -2.09 -7.10
N ASN A 135 -8.59 -2.63 -7.65
CA ASN A 135 -8.41 -3.14 -9.01
C ASN A 135 -8.46 -2.12 -10.16
N GLU A 136 -8.78 -0.86 -9.88
CA GLU A 136 -8.78 0.19 -10.90
C GLU A 136 -7.52 1.04 -10.77
N SER A 137 -7.37 1.69 -9.61
CA SER A 137 -6.27 2.60 -9.30
C SER A 137 -5.48 2.19 -8.06
N ALA A 138 -5.98 1.25 -7.26
CA ALA A 138 -5.25 0.64 -6.16
C ALA A 138 -5.25 -0.89 -6.28
N HIS A 139 -4.08 -1.50 -6.24
CA HIS A 139 -3.88 -2.94 -6.35
C HIS A 139 -3.18 -3.49 -5.11
N PHE A 140 -3.61 -4.67 -4.67
CA PHE A 140 -3.13 -5.29 -3.44
C PHE A 140 -2.57 -6.66 -3.75
N PHE A 141 -1.44 -7.01 -3.14
CA PHE A 141 -0.81 -8.31 -3.36
C PHE A 141 -0.33 -8.91 -2.05
N ALA A 142 -0.40 -10.23 -1.91
CA ALA A 142 0.25 -10.93 -0.81
C ALA A 142 0.96 -12.19 -1.32
N LYS A 143 2.15 -12.47 -0.79
CA LYS A 143 2.85 -13.74 -1.07
C LYS A 143 2.06 -14.90 -0.46
N ASN A 144 1.89 -16.00 -1.19
CA ASN A 144 1.48 -17.26 -0.57
C ASN A 144 2.69 -17.79 0.22
N ARG A 145 2.50 -18.13 1.50
CA ARG A 145 3.52 -18.86 2.25
C ARG A 145 3.58 -20.30 1.76
#